data_AF-A0AAV7QFA8-F1
#
_entry.id   AF-A0AAV7QFA8-F1
#
_cell.length_a   1.000
_cell.length_b   1.000
_cell.length_c   1.000
_cell.angle_alpha   90.00
_cell.angle_beta   90.00
_cell.angle_gamma   90.00
#
_symmetry.space_group_name_H-M   'P 1'
#
loop_
_entity.id
_entity.type
_entity.pdbx_description
1 polymer ?
#
loop_
_entity_poly.entity_id
_entity_poly.type
_entity_poly.pdbx_seq_one_letter_code
_entity_poly.pdbx_strand_id
1 'polypeptide(L)'
;MERILQEISAVSRKLEGMDSAMVALTTESRSMHLDIAGFQSQISGLDQQVATVETQVASWTDKDQELLHLHSRLIGLEDRSCRNNVRLLGFPEGVEGTDLFSYLRETLPKLTEITFDPPLEFQRAHRLGPKRQNGNGVPVPS
;
A
#
# COMPACT_ATOMS: atom_id res chain seq x y z
N MET A 1 -87.55 -26.19 6.11
CA MET A 1 -87.37 -24.74 5.93
C MET A 1 -86.35 -24.19 6.93
N GLU A 2 -86.52 -24.43 8.23
CA GLU A 2 -85.60 -23.97 9.30
C GLU A 2 -84.14 -24.43 9.15
N ARG A 3 -83.91 -25.71 8.80
CA ARG A 3 -82.56 -26.25 8.52
C ARG A 3 -81.85 -25.53 7.37
N ILE A 4 -82.57 -25.19 6.29
CA ILE A 4 -82.01 -24.47 5.14
C ILE A 4 -81.61 -23.05 5.55
N LEU A 5 -82.42 -22.38 6.37
CA LEU A 5 -82.10 -21.06 6.90
C LEU A 5 -80.85 -21.10 7.80
N GLN A 6 -80.69 -22.16 8.61
CA GLN A 6 -79.47 -22.36 9.41
C GLN A 6 -78.23 -22.54 8.52
N GLU A 7 -78.30 -23.37 7.49
CA GLU A 7 -77.19 -23.60 6.55
C GLU A 7 -76.81 -22.31 5.79
N ILE A 8 -77.78 -21.53 5.31
CA ILE A 8 -77.55 -20.21 4.68
C ILE A 8 -76.86 -19.24 5.66
N SER A 9 -77.29 -19.23 6.93
CA SER A 9 -76.68 -18.38 7.97
C SER A 9 -75.22 -18.78 8.28
N ALA A 10 -74.91 -20.08 8.19
CA ALA A 10 -73.57 -20.60 8.41
C ALA A 10 -72.65 -20.25 7.23
N VAL A 11 -73.16 -20.36 6.00
CA VAL A 11 -72.43 -19.96 4.78
C VAL A 11 -72.16 -18.46 4.78
N SER A 12 -73.14 -17.62 5.14
CA SER A 12 -72.93 -16.15 5.21
C SER A 12 -71.82 -15.78 6.19
N ARG A 13 -71.83 -16.36 7.40
CA ARG A 13 -70.75 -16.15 8.39
C ARG A 13 -69.38 -16.58 7.87
N LYS A 14 -69.31 -17.69 7.12
CA LYS A 14 -68.06 -18.14 6.52
C LYS A 14 -67.58 -17.18 5.43
N LEU A 15 -68.49 -16.61 4.64
CA LEU A 15 -68.19 -15.65 3.59
C LEU A 15 -67.67 -14.33 4.18
N GLU A 16 -68.30 -13.82 5.25
CA GLU A 16 -67.81 -12.66 6.01
C GLU A 16 -66.40 -12.89 6.59
N GLY A 17 -66.14 -14.10 7.09
CA GLY A 17 -64.80 -14.49 7.56
C GLY A 17 -63.77 -14.56 6.43
N MET A 18 -64.15 -15.06 5.26
CA MET A 18 -63.29 -15.07 4.07
C MET A 18 -63.00 -13.66 3.56
N ASP A 19 -63.98 -12.77 3.53
CA ASP A 19 -63.79 -11.36 3.15
C ASP A 19 -62.81 -10.67 4.10
N SER A 20 -62.96 -10.89 5.41
CA SER A 20 -62.04 -10.37 6.42
C SER A 20 -60.60 -10.88 6.22
N ALA A 21 -60.43 -12.19 5.95
CA ALA A 21 -59.14 -12.78 5.67
C ALA A 21 -58.52 -12.26 4.36
N MET A 22 -59.35 -12.03 3.33
CA MET A 22 -58.92 -11.47 2.05
C MET A 22 -58.41 -10.04 2.23
N VAL A 23 -59.13 -9.21 2.99
CA VAL A 23 -58.68 -7.84 3.32
C VAL A 23 -57.34 -7.86 4.07
N ALA A 24 -57.18 -8.76 5.04
CA ALA A 24 -55.90 -8.93 5.75
C ALA A 24 -54.75 -9.28 4.79
N LEU A 25 -54.95 -10.27 3.92
CA LEU A 25 -53.96 -10.67 2.91
C LEU A 25 -53.62 -9.54 1.93
N THR A 26 -54.61 -8.76 1.48
CA THR A 26 -54.32 -7.60 0.61
C THR A 26 -53.50 -6.53 1.32
N THR A 27 -53.71 -6.36 2.62
CA THR A 27 -52.97 -5.39 3.43
C THR A 27 -51.52 -5.84 3.63
N GLU A 28 -51.31 -7.10 4.00
CA GLU A 28 -49.98 -7.69 4.13
C GLU A 28 -49.23 -7.71 2.79
N SER A 29 -49.91 -8.05 1.69
CA SER A 29 -49.34 -7.99 0.34
C SER A 29 -48.86 -6.57 -0.01
N ARG A 30 -49.63 -5.53 0.31
CA ARG A 30 -49.19 -4.13 0.11
C ARG A 30 -47.96 -3.79 0.95
N SER A 31 -47.92 -4.24 2.20
CA SER A 31 -46.74 -4.05 3.07
C SER A 31 -45.49 -4.67 2.45
N MET A 32 -45.59 -5.94 2.02
CA MET A 32 -44.46 -6.63 1.37
C MET A 32 -43.99 -5.90 0.10
N HIS A 33 -44.89 -5.34 -0.71
CA HIS A 33 -44.49 -4.56 -1.89
C HIS A 33 -43.71 -3.30 -1.52
N LEU A 34 -44.08 -2.63 -0.42
CA LEU A 34 -43.33 -1.46 0.08
C LEU A 34 -41.94 -1.87 0.57
N ASP A 35 -41.84 -2.98 1.30
CA ASP A 35 -40.56 -3.50 1.79
C ASP A 35 -39.65 -3.89 0.62
N ILE A 36 -40.19 -4.57 -0.40
CA ILE A 36 -39.45 -4.92 -1.63
C ILE A 36 -38.94 -3.67 -2.34
N ALA A 37 -39.76 -2.63 -2.47
CA ALA A 37 -39.33 -1.36 -3.07
C ALA A 37 -38.21 -0.70 -2.24
N GLY A 38 -38.30 -0.77 -0.92
CA GLY A 38 -37.25 -0.32 -0.01
C GLY A 38 -35.93 -1.07 -0.21
N PHE A 39 -35.98 -2.40 -0.25
CA PHE A 39 -34.80 -3.22 -0.51
C PHE A 39 -34.19 -2.97 -1.88
N GLN A 40 -35.00 -2.80 -2.93
CA GLN A 40 -34.52 -2.44 -4.27
C GLN A 40 -33.74 -1.12 -4.24
N SER A 41 -34.27 -0.10 -3.56
CA SER A 41 -33.56 1.18 -3.41
C SER A 41 -32.24 1.03 -2.65
N GLN A 42 -32.20 0.19 -1.61
CA GLN A 42 -30.96 -0.07 -0.85
C GLN A 42 -29.92 -0.81 -1.70
N ILE A 43 -30.34 -1.82 -2.46
CA ILE A 43 -29.47 -2.57 -3.38
C ILE A 43 -28.86 -1.64 -4.41
N SER A 44 -29.66 -0.78 -5.06
CA SER A 44 -29.13 0.19 -6.02
C SER A 44 -28.12 1.17 -5.38
N GLY A 45 -28.36 1.57 -4.13
CA GLY A 45 -27.41 2.41 -3.39
C GLY A 45 -26.09 1.68 -3.09
N LEU A 46 -26.16 0.41 -2.71
CA LEU A 46 -24.97 -0.43 -2.49
C LEU A 46 -24.20 -0.67 -3.79
N ASP A 47 -24.88 -0.95 -4.89
CA ASP A 47 -24.25 -1.13 -6.20
C ASP A 47 -23.46 0.13 -6.62
N GLN A 48 -24.01 1.32 -6.38
CA GLN A 48 -23.32 2.58 -6.65
C GLN A 48 -22.08 2.77 -5.74
N GLN A 49 -22.17 2.38 -4.46
CA GLN A 49 -21.03 2.43 -3.55
C GLN A 49 -19.94 1.44 -3.95
N VAL A 50 -20.30 0.22 -4.34
CA VAL A 50 -19.36 -0.79 -4.85
C VAL A 50 -18.65 -0.27 -6.09
N ALA A 51 -19.38 0.25 -7.07
CA ALA A 51 -18.79 0.84 -8.28
C ALA A 51 -17.81 1.99 -7.94
N THR A 52 -18.15 2.82 -6.95
CA THR A 52 -17.26 3.90 -6.48
C THR A 52 -15.98 3.32 -5.86
N VAL A 53 -16.09 2.33 -4.99
CA VAL A 53 -14.93 1.68 -4.36
C VAL A 53 -14.05 1.00 -5.41
N GLU A 54 -14.63 0.32 -6.38
CA GLU A 54 -13.88 -0.31 -7.49
C GLU A 54 -13.05 0.71 -8.27
N THR A 55 -13.64 1.88 -8.61
CA THR A 55 -12.88 2.95 -9.28
C THR A 55 -11.75 3.51 -8.42
N GLN A 56 -11.94 3.61 -7.10
CA GLN A 56 -10.90 4.08 -6.18
C GLN A 56 -9.75 3.07 -6.08
N VAL A 57 -10.08 1.78 -5.97
CA VAL A 57 -9.08 0.70 -5.94
C VAL A 57 -8.25 0.69 -7.21
N ALA A 58 -8.87 0.83 -8.39
CA ALA A 58 -8.15 0.96 -9.66
C ALA A 58 -7.22 2.19 -9.68
N SER A 59 -7.65 3.32 -9.11
CA SER A 59 -6.79 4.50 -9.02
C SER A 59 -5.58 4.30 -8.10
N TRP A 60 -5.70 3.47 -7.07
CA TRP A 60 -4.59 3.16 -6.16
C TRP A 60 -3.58 2.21 -6.80
N THR A 61 -4.03 1.25 -7.61
CA THR A 61 -3.11 0.37 -8.34
C THR A 61 -2.24 1.15 -9.34
N ASP A 62 -2.80 2.16 -10.01
CA ASP A 62 -2.02 3.01 -10.93
C ASP A 62 -0.94 3.81 -10.17
N LYS A 63 -1.29 4.34 -9.00
CA LYS A 63 -0.34 5.07 -8.14
C LYS A 63 0.78 4.16 -7.62
N ASP A 64 0.46 2.92 -7.29
CA ASP A 64 1.48 1.95 -6.83
C ASP A 64 2.50 1.66 -7.94
N GLN A 65 2.03 1.51 -9.19
CA GLN A 65 2.92 1.38 -10.35
C GLN A 65 3.80 2.63 -10.56
N GLU A 66 3.25 3.82 -10.39
CA GLU A 66 4.01 5.07 -10.47
C GLU A 66 5.09 5.14 -9.38
N LEU A 67 4.75 4.74 -8.14
CA LEU A 67 5.70 4.68 -7.03
C LEU A 67 6.84 3.70 -7.31
N LEU A 68 6.54 2.50 -7.82
CA LEU A 68 7.56 1.53 -8.22
C LEU A 68 8.48 2.08 -9.32
N HIS A 69 7.90 2.78 -10.30
CA HIS A 69 8.68 3.41 -11.37
C HIS A 69 9.61 4.52 -10.82
N LEU A 70 9.09 5.39 -9.97
CA LEU A 70 9.88 6.45 -9.32
C LEU A 70 10.97 5.87 -8.43
N HIS A 71 10.68 4.80 -7.69
CA HIS A 71 11.65 4.13 -6.85
C HIS A 71 12.80 3.52 -7.68
N SER A 72 12.48 2.83 -8.78
CA SER A 72 13.48 2.30 -9.71
C SER A 72 14.37 3.41 -10.29
N ARG A 73 13.77 4.56 -10.64
CA ARG A 73 14.53 5.73 -11.11
C ARG A 73 15.44 6.30 -10.03
N LEU A 74 14.98 6.36 -8.77
CA LEU A 74 15.77 6.86 -7.66
C LEU A 74 16.99 5.97 -7.41
N ILE A 75 16.80 4.65 -7.36
CA ILE A 75 17.90 3.68 -7.26
C ILE A 75 18.90 3.90 -8.41
N GLY A 76 18.40 3.99 -9.65
CA GLY A 76 19.28 4.21 -10.80
C GLY A 76 20.04 5.54 -10.78
N LEU A 77 19.47 6.59 -10.16
CA LEU A 77 20.15 7.88 -9.95
C LEU A 77 21.21 7.78 -8.86
N GLU A 78 20.88 7.13 -7.74
CA GLU A 78 21.80 6.91 -6.63
C GLU A 78 23.00 6.06 -7.08
N ASP A 79 22.75 4.96 -7.78
CA ASP A 79 23.80 4.11 -8.36
C ASP A 79 24.73 4.89 -9.27
N ARG A 80 24.19 5.73 -10.16
CA ARG A 80 25.00 6.56 -11.07
C ARG A 80 25.78 7.64 -10.31
N SER A 81 25.17 8.25 -9.31
CA SER A 81 25.80 9.27 -8.47
C SER A 81 26.93 8.70 -7.62
N CYS A 82 26.81 7.44 -7.19
CA CYS A 82 27.76 6.75 -6.33
C CYS A 82 28.68 5.77 -7.09
N ARG A 83 28.52 5.61 -8.42
CA ARG A 83 29.26 4.64 -9.23
C ARG A 83 30.78 4.75 -9.10
N ASN A 84 31.28 5.97 -8.96
CA ASN A 84 32.72 6.26 -8.84
C ASN A 84 33.16 6.44 -7.39
N ASN A 85 32.27 6.26 -6.42
CA ASN A 85 32.58 6.38 -5.00
C ASN A 85 32.92 5.00 -4.45
N VAL A 86 34.11 4.86 -3.88
CA VAL A 86 34.55 3.64 -3.19
C VAL A 86 34.63 3.92 -1.70
N ARG A 87 34.05 3.04 -0.88
CA ARG A 87 34.14 3.12 0.58
C ARG A 87 35.22 2.16 1.08
N LEU A 88 36.30 2.72 1.62
CA LEU A 88 37.39 1.96 2.22
C LEU A 88 37.13 1.79 3.72
N LEU A 89 37.14 0.54 4.20
CA LEU A 89 36.95 0.18 5.60
C LEU A 89 38.27 -0.35 6.19
N GLY A 90 38.45 -0.24 7.51
CA GLY A 90 39.65 -0.76 8.18
C GLY A 90 40.89 0.13 8.13
N PHE A 91 40.79 1.35 7.59
CA PHE A 91 41.91 2.30 7.57
C PHE A 91 42.06 3.05 8.92
N PRO A 92 43.22 2.96 9.59
CA PRO A 92 43.45 3.57 10.90
C PRO A 92 43.40 5.10 10.83
N GLU A 93 42.76 5.76 11.81
CA GLU A 93 42.66 7.23 11.81
C GLU A 93 43.99 7.89 12.24
N GLY A 94 44.29 9.06 11.65
CA GLY A 94 45.41 9.92 12.07
C GLY A 94 46.78 9.58 11.47
N VAL A 95 46.94 8.44 10.80
CA VAL A 95 48.20 8.06 10.12
C VAL A 95 48.36 8.72 8.74
N GLU A 96 47.28 9.29 8.22
CA GLU A 96 47.19 9.84 6.86
C GLU A 96 47.88 11.20 6.72
N GLY A 97 48.22 11.84 7.86
CA GLY A 97 48.80 13.18 7.87
C GLY A 97 47.85 14.26 7.36
N THR A 98 48.41 15.28 6.71
CA THR A 98 47.67 16.45 6.20
C THR A 98 47.03 16.20 4.84
N ASP A 99 47.57 15.28 4.02
CA ASP A 99 47.09 15.00 2.68
C ASP A 99 46.69 13.52 2.50
N LEU A 100 45.38 13.30 2.48
CA LEU A 100 44.77 11.98 2.31
C LEU A 100 45.04 11.39 0.92
N PHE A 101 45.18 12.22 -0.11
CA PHE A 101 45.39 11.74 -1.48
C PHE A 101 46.77 11.10 -1.66
N SER A 102 47.82 11.75 -1.15
CA SER A 102 49.18 11.19 -1.19
C SER A 102 49.27 9.87 -0.43
N TYR A 103 48.67 9.80 0.77
CA TYR A 103 48.61 8.57 1.55
C TYR A 103 47.92 7.43 0.79
N LEU A 104 46.77 7.69 0.16
CA LEU A 104 46.04 6.67 -0.60
C LEU A 104 46.78 6.23 -1.88
N ARG A 105 47.45 7.14 -2.60
CA ARG A 105 48.26 6.78 -3.78
C ARG A 105 49.42 5.86 -3.43
N GLU A 106 50.00 6.02 -2.25
CA GLU A 106 51.11 5.17 -1.81
C GLU A 106 50.62 3.84 -1.23
N THR A 107 49.56 3.87 -0.42
CA THR A 107 49.10 2.70 0.33
C THR A 107 48.25 1.74 -0.48
N LEU A 108 47.38 2.22 -1.37
CA LEU A 108 46.47 1.35 -2.13
C LEU A 108 47.23 0.36 -3.02
N PRO A 109 48.21 0.77 -3.85
CA PRO A 109 48.95 -0.18 -4.69
C PRO A 109 49.72 -1.22 -3.87
N LYS A 110 50.24 -0.84 -2.69
CA LYS A 110 50.94 -1.75 -1.77
C LYS A 110 49.99 -2.77 -1.14
N LEU A 111 48.76 -2.37 -0.84
CA LEU A 111 47.78 -3.23 -0.17
C LEU A 111 47.06 -4.16 -1.15
N THR A 112 46.78 -3.69 -2.37
CA THR A 112 46.05 -4.47 -3.37
C THR A 112 46.96 -5.29 -4.28
N GLU A 113 48.27 -5.02 -4.29
CA GLU A 113 49.23 -5.57 -5.24
C GLU A 113 48.88 -5.27 -6.71
N ILE A 114 48.10 -4.21 -6.94
CA ILE A 114 47.66 -3.77 -8.28
C ILE A 114 48.49 -2.58 -8.73
N THR A 115 49.07 -2.66 -9.93
CA THR A 115 49.61 -1.51 -10.65
C THR A 115 48.50 -0.78 -11.40
N PHE A 116 48.32 0.50 -11.10
CA PHE A 116 47.34 1.36 -11.77
C PHE A 116 48.02 2.13 -12.91
N ASP A 117 47.54 1.91 -14.14
CA ASP A 117 47.93 2.67 -15.34
C ASP A 117 46.67 3.09 -16.11
N PRO A 118 46.31 4.39 -16.15
CA PRO A 118 47.03 5.55 -15.59
C PRO A 118 47.00 5.61 -14.04
N PRO A 119 47.83 6.47 -13.41
CA PRO A 119 47.86 6.64 -11.95
C PRO A 119 46.50 6.99 -11.37
N LEU A 120 46.25 6.61 -10.11
CA LEU A 120 44.99 6.89 -9.41
C LEU A 120 44.72 8.40 -9.33
N GLU A 121 43.64 8.81 -10.01
CA GLU A 121 43.05 10.13 -9.91
C GLU A 121 41.87 10.11 -8.94
N PHE A 122 41.83 11.11 -8.06
CA PHE A 122 40.77 11.25 -7.07
C PHE A 122 40.11 12.60 -7.23
N GLN A 123 38.79 12.62 -7.38
CA GLN A 123 38.03 13.87 -7.36
C GLN A 123 37.83 14.38 -5.93
N ARG A 124 37.61 13.48 -4.97
CA ARG A 124 37.40 13.79 -3.56
C ARG A 124 37.73 12.57 -2.70
N ALA A 125 38.39 12.80 -1.58
CA ALA A 125 38.61 11.79 -0.54
C ALA A 125 38.33 12.44 0.83
N HIS A 126 37.56 11.76 1.67
CA HIS A 126 37.25 12.22 3.02
C HIS A 126 36.83 11.06 3.90
N ARG A 127 37.03 11.21 5.21
CA ARG A 127 36.47 10.29 6.21
C ARG A 127 35.00 10.57 6.43
N LEU A 128 34.23 9.52 6.68
CA LEU A 128 32.82 9.61 7.05
C LEU A 128 32.71 9.69 8.57
N GLY A 129 31.90 10.62 9.06
CA GLY A 129 31.67 10.84 10.49
C GLY A 129 32.69 11.77 11.17
N PRO A 130 32.44 12.14 12.44
CA PRO A 130 33.31 13.04 13.20
C PRO A 130 34.62 12.35 13.60
N LYS A 131 35.72 13.13 13.68
CA LYS A 131 37.04 12.64 14.12
C LYS A 131 36.96 12.15 15.58
N ARG A 132 37.46 10.95 15.86
CA ARG A 132 37.45 10.37 17.21
C ARG A 132 38.67 10.85 18.00
N GLN A 133 38.47 11.21 19.28
CA GLN A 133 39.57 11.61 20.16
C GLN A 133 40.58 10.48 20.41
N ASN A 134 40.11 9.22 20.36
CA ASN A 134 40.93 8.01 20.54
C ASN A 134 41.24 7.30 19.21
N GLY A 135 41.08 7.98 18.08
CA GLY A 135 41.20 7.38 16.74
C GLY A 135 42.64 7.08 16.30
N ASN A 136 43.66 7.62 16.98
CA ASN A 136 45.06 7.48 16.57
C ASN A 136 45.46 6.00 16.41
N GLY A 137 45.52 5.52 15.17
CA GLY A 137 45.88 4.14 14.84
C GLY A 137 44.73 3.12 14.84
N VAL A 138 43.49 3.52 15.15
CA VAL A 138 42.34 2.59 15.23
C VAL A 138 41.33 2.89 14.12
N PRO A 139 40.91 1.88 13.31
CA PRO A 139 39.88 2.08 12.29
C PRO A 139 38.48 2.38 12.86
N VAL A 140 37.63 3.02 12.04
CA VAL A 140 36.20 3.19 12.36
C VAL A 140 35.53 1.80 12.36
N PRO A 141 34.78 1.43 13.42
CA PRO A 141 34.00 0.19 13.44
C PRO A 141 32.95 0.18 12.31
N SER A 142 32.77 -0.98 11.69
CA SER A 142 31.76 -1.21 10.64
C SER A 142 30.33 -1.12 11.16
#